data_AF-A0A2K8SDR0-F1
#
_entry.id   AF-A0A2K8SDR0-F1
#
_cell.length_a   1.000
_cell.length_b   1.000
_cell.length_c   1.000
_cell.angle_alpha   90.00
_cell.angle_beta   90.00
_cell.angle_gamma   90.00
#
_symmetry.space_group_name_H-M   'P 1'
#
loop_
_entity.id
_entity.type
_entity.pdbx_description
1 polymer ?
#
loop_
_entity_poly.entity_id
_entity_poly.type
_entity_poly.pdbx_seq_one_letter_code
_entity_poly.pdbx_strand_id
1 'polypeptide(L)'
;MLYSSVWTSSVITGYILMSFTTLALCFFFANHFKRLKKMKLIWPENKYLNKKMYNFFNLYIFVGFIPMFLVMSIFFAISLIFRNIQLLGIIFTFCYLAYTVQLFLYIILLNNKQSSIVAFEYENQLILFNEVIKLEDIVDISHNLKRTIIFITFKDEKQLEDIIKLNYNWRLFDFLKGLNLKINN
;
A
#
# COMPACT_ATOMS: atom_id res chain seq x y z
N MET A 1 1.26 39.41 21.73
CA MET A 1 1.33 39.37 20.25
C MET A 1 2.35 38.35 19.73
N LEU A 2 3.59 38.31 20.24
CA LEU A 2 4.60 37.31 19.81
C LEU A 2 4.17 35.84 19.98
N TYR A 3 3.45 35.51 21.05
CA TYR A 3 2.99 34.13 21.25
C TYR A 3 1.89 33.71 20.26
N SER A 4 0.96 34.60 19.89
CA SER A 4 -0.10 34.25 18.92
C SER A 4 0.46 34.05 17.50
N SER A 5 1.54 34.74 17.13
CA SER A 5 2.20 34.56 15.83
C SER A 5 2.95 33.23 15.73
N VAL A 6 3.56 32.74 16.81
CA VAL A 6 4.28 31.44 16.79
C VAL A 6 3.31 30.27 16.61
N TRP A 7 2.17 30.28 17.31
CA TRP A 7 1.18 29.20 17.22
C TRP A 7 0.42 29.20 15.90
N THR A 8 0.07 30.37 15.38
CA THR A 8 -0.54 30.45 14.04
C THR A 8 0.43 29.97 12.97
N SER A 9 1.72 30.27 13.09
CA SER A 9 2.75 29.71 12.21
C SER A 9 2.81 28.19 12.32
N SER A 10 2.80 27.59 13.52
CA SER A 10 2.89 26.13 13.67
C SER A 10 1.68 25.39 13.08
N VAL A 11 0.48 25.95 13.23
CA VAL A 11 -0.76 25.41 12.64
C VAL A 11 -0.71 25.48 11.11
N ILE A 12 -0.26 26.61 10.54
CA ILE A 12 -0.10 26.78 9.10
C ILE A 12 0.95 25.80 8.55
N THR A 13 2.14 25.74 9.16
CA THR A 13 3.20 24.82 8.74
C THR A 13 2.74 23.36 8.84
N GLY A 14 2.06 22.99 9.92
CA GLY A 14 1.50 21.65 10.11
C GLY A 14 0.48 21.28 9.02
N TYR A 15 -0.40 22.21 8.65
CA TYR A 15 -1.37 21.99 7.58
C TYR A 15 -0.71 21.84 6.19
N ILE A 16 0.35 22.61 5.92
CA ILE A 16 1.13 22.49 4.69
C ILE A 16 1.81 21.11 4.62
N LEU A 17 2.46 20.68 5.71
CA LEU A 17 3.08 19.36 5.80
C LEU A 17 2.06 18.24 5.64
N MET A 18 0.91 18.35 6.32
CA MET A 18 -0.21 17.42 6.17
C MET A 18 -0.62 17.32 4.71
N SER A 19 -0.82 18.45 4.03
CA SER A 19 -1.19 18.49 2.61
C SER A 19 -0.16 17.81 1.70
N PHE A 20 1.14 18.00 1.95
CA PHE A 20 2.19 17.30 1.20
C PHE A 20 2.15 15.78 1.43
N THR A 21 1.97 15.33 2.67
CA THR A 21 1.88 13.90 2.99
C THR A 21 0.63 13.26 2.40
N THR A 22 -0.48 13.99 2.36
CA THR A 22 -1.72 13.61 1.67
C THR A 22 -1.49 13.44 0.17
N LEU A 23 -0.81 14.39 -0.48
CA LEU A 23 -0.46 14.28 -1.90
C LEU A 23 0.42 13.07 -2.19
N ALA A 24 1.41 12.79 -1.32
CA ALA A 24 2.25 11.60 -1.45
C ALA A 24 1.41 10.31 -1.37
N LEU A 25 0.50 10.20 -0.41
CA LEU A 25 -0.40 9.05 -0.31
C LEU A 25 -1.27 8.90 -1.57
N CYS A 26 -1.86 10.00 -2.06
CA CYS A 26 -2.66 10.00 -3.28
C CYS A 26 -1.86 9.48 -4.48
N PHE A 27 -0.58 9.86 -4.61
CA PHE A 27 0.30 9.34 -5.66
C PHE A 27 0.50 7.82 -5.57
N PHE A 28 0.78 7.27 -4.38
CA PHE A 28 0.92 5.82 -4.19
C PHE A 28 -0.36 5.06 -4.53
N PHE A 29 -1.53 5.60 -4.16
CA PHE A 29 -2.81 5.01 -4.53
C PHE A 29 -3.12 5.09 -6.02
N ALA A 30 -2.84 6.23 -6.65
CA ALA A 30 -3.03 6.38 -8.08
C ALA A 30 -2.23 5.32 -8.85
N ASN A 31 -0.96 5.10 -8.45
CA ASN A 31 -0.13 4.03 -9.01
C ASN A 31 -0.73 2.65 -8.76
N HIS A 32 -1.15 2.38 -7.52
CA HIS A 32 -1.79 1.13 -7.14
C HIS A 32 -3.03 0.81 -7.99
N PHE A 33 -3.97 1.76 -8.12
CA PHE A 33 -5.18 1.58 -8.92
C PHE A 33 -4.91 1.51 -10.42
N LYS A 34 -3.97 2.31 -10.93
CA LYS A 34 -3.56 2.26 -12.34
C LYS A 34 -3.05 0.85 -12.67
N ARG A 35 -2.25 0.26 -11.79
CA ARG A 35 -1.71 -1.09 -11.97
C ARG A 35 -2.80 -2.15 -11.86
N LEU A 36 -3.66 -2.08 -10.85
CA LEU A 36 -4.83 -2.96 -10.74
C LEU A 36 -5.73 -2.90 -11.97
N LYS A 37 -5.98 -1.70 -12.51
CA LYS A 37 -6.82 -1.51 -13.69
C LYS A 37 -6.20 -2.20 -14.90
N LYS A 38 -4.87 -2.09 -15.09
CA LYS A 38 -4.16 -2.82 -16.15
C LYS A 38 -4.28 -4.34 -15.96
N MET A 39 -4.05 -4.84 -14.75
CA MET A 39 -4.17 -6.28 -14.46
C MET A 39 -5.60 -6.80 -14.69
N LYS A 40 -6.62 -6.00 -14.38
CA LYS A 40 -8.03 -6.34 -14.60
C LYS A 40 -8.38 -6.59 -16.07
N LEU A 41 -7.68 -5.97 -17.02
CA LEU A 41 -7.94 -6.12 -18.46
C LEU A 41 -7.58 -7.51 -18.98
N ILE A 42 -6.57 -8.13 -18.37
CA ILE A 42 -6.01 -9.43 -18.78
C ILE A 42 -6.36 -10.54 -17.78
N TRP A 43 -7.36 -10.30 -16.93
CA TRP A 43 -7.59 -11.15 -15.76
C TRP A 43 -8.35 -12.43 -16.15
N PRO A 44 -7.73 -13.63 -16.08
CA PRO A 44 -8.42 -14.88 -16.34
C PRO A 44 -9.47 -15.19 -15.27
N GLU A 45 -10.31 -16.19 -15.51
CA GLU A 45 -11.27 -16.69 -14.51
C GLU A 45 -10.55 -17.34 -13.32
N ASN A 46 -9.52 -18.14 -13.59
CA ASN A 46 -8.72 -18.80 -12.55
C ASN A 46 -7.61 -17.86 -12.04
N LYS A 47 -7.95 -17.04 -11.03
CA LYS A 47 -7.01 -16.12 -10.40
C LYS A 47 -6.98 -16.23 -8.89
N TYR A 48 -5.83 -15.89 -8.32
CA TYR A 48 -5.74 -15.57 -6.92
C TYR A 48 -6.06 -14.09 -6.68
N LEU A 49 -7.02 -13.84 -5.78
CA LEU A 49 -7.32 -12.50 -5.27
C LEU A 49 -7.53 -12.55 -3.76
N ASN A 50 -6.70 -11.83 -3.02
CA ASN A 50 -6.91 -11.59 -1.61
C ASN A 50 -7.96 -10.49 -1.39
N LYS A 51 -9.25 -10.87 -1.46
CA LYS A 51 -10.39 -9.96 -1.29
C LYS A 51 -10.32 -9.16 0.02
N LYS A 52 -9.83 -9.77 1.11
CA LYS A 52 -9.70 -9.10 2.41
C LYS A 52 -8.72 -7.92 2.35
N MET A 53 -7.53 -8.14 1.80
CA MET A 53 -6.52 -7.08 1.65
C MET A 53 -6.97 -6.01 0.66
N TYR A 54 -7.54 -6.42 -0.48
CA TYR A 54 -8.09 -5.49 -1.46
C TYR A 54 -9.16 -4.57 -0.84
N ASN A 55 -10.13 -5.16 -0.10
CA ASN A 55 -11.17 -4.39 0.57
C ASN A 55 -10.61 -3.51 1.69
N PHE A 56 -9.62 -3.98 2.45
CA PHE A 56 -8.95 -3.18 3.47
C PHE A 56 -8.32 -1.91 2.87
N PHE A 57 -7.61 -2.04 1.74
CA PHE A 57 -7.00 -0.89 1.09
C PHE A 57 -8.05 0.11 0.60
N ASN A 58 -9.10 -0.37 -0.07
CA ASN A 58 -10.19 0.49 -0.54
C ASN A 58 -10.95 1.18 0.61
N LEU A 59 -11.32 0.42 1.64
CA LEU A 59 -12.08 0.93 2.78
C LEU A 59 -11.29 2.00 3.52
N TYR A 60 -9.99 1.81 3.70
CA TYR A 60 -9.15 2.83 4.31
C TYR A 60 -9.16 4.14 3.53
N ILE A 61 -9.16 4.13 2.20
CA ILE A 61 -9.23 5.38 1.41
C ILE A 61 -10.55 6.10 1.65
N PHE A 62 -11.66 5.39 1.42
CA PHE A 62 -12.98 6.01 1.38
C PHE A 62 -13.53 6.36 2.75
N VAL A 63 -13.27 5.52 3.75
CA VAL A 63 -13.83 5.66 5.10
C VAL A 63 -12.80 6.20 6.09
N GLY A 64 -11.53 5.86 5.93
CA GLY A 64 -10.46 6.33 6.83
C GLY A 64 -9.92 7.69 6.41
N PHE A 65 -9.27 7.74 5.24
CA PHE A 65 -8.44 8.85 4.82
C PHE A 65 -9.25 10.09 4.41
N ILE A 66 -10.23 9.95 3.51
CA ILE A 66 -10.99 11.11 3.00
C ILE A 66 -11.72 11.85 4.14
N PRO A 67 -12.50 11.17 5.02
CA PRO A 67 -13.19 11.85 6.11
C PRO A 67 -12.21 12.48 7.11
N MET A 68 -11.10 11.79 7.42
CA MET A 68 -10.11 12.30 8.36
C MET A 68 -9.41 13.56 7.84
N PHE A 69 -9.08 13.61 6.54
CA PHE A 69 -8.52 14.82 5.92
C PHE A 69 -9.50 16.00 5.94
N LEU A 70 -10.79 15.74 5.69
CA LEU A 70 -11.84 16.77 5.77
C LEU A 70 -12.01 17.30 7.20
N VAL A 71 -12.08 16.42 8.19
CA VAL A 71 -12.17 16.79 9.62
C VAL A 71 -10.97 17.63 10.03
N MET A 72 -9.76 17.25 9.64
CA MET A 72 -8.54 18.01 9.91
C MET A 72 -8.53 19.38 9.22
N SER A 73 -9.09 19.48 8.01
CA SER A 73 -9.22 20.75 7.30
C SER A 73 -10.24 21.70 7.95
N ILE A 74 -11.35 21.17 8.45
CA ILE A 74 -12.30 21.94 9.25
C ILE A 74 -11.64 22.41 10.54
N PHE A 75 -10.91 21.52 11.22
CA PHE A 75 -10.23 21.84 12.48
C PHE A 75 -9.11 22.89 12.30
N PHE A 76 -8.41 22.86 11.16
CA PHE A 76 -7.49 23.91 10.74
C PHE A 76 -8.20 25.26 10.60
N ALA A 77 -9.33 25.32 9.90
CA ALA A 77 -10.10 26.56 9.74
C ALA A 77 -10.58 27.13 11.08
N ILE A 78 -11.07 26.27 11.98
CA ILE A 78 -11.45 26.65 13.35
C ILE A 78 -10.25 27.22 14.11
N SER A 79 -9.09 26.57 14.02
CA SER A 79 -7.86 27.02 14.68
C SER A 79 -7.39 28.39 14.17
N LEU A 80 -7.64 28.71 12.89
CA LEU A 80 -7.36 30.03 12.32
C LEU A 80 -8.38 31.11 12.67
N ILE A 81 -9.62 30.76 13.01
CA ILE A 81 -10.61 31.74 13.49
C ILE A 81 -10.34 32.06 14.95
N PHE A 82 -10.11 31.03 15.78
CA PHE A 82 -9.90 31.16 17.23
C PHE A 82 -8.42 31.24 17.61
N ARG A 83 -7.66 32.12 16.94
CA ARG A 83 -6.19 32.23 17.06
C ARG A 83 -5.67 32.48 18.47
N ASN A 84 -6.52 33.01 19.36
CA ASN A 84 -6.16 33.38 20.72
C ASN A 84 -6.21 32.19 21.70
N ILE A 85 -6.78 31.05 21.30
CA ILE A 85 -6.89 29.86 22.15
C ILE A 85 -5.70 28.94 21.89
N GLN A 86 -4.68 29.02 22.74
CA GLN A 86 -3.45 28.23 22.61
C GLN A 86 -3.70 26.71 22.61
N LEU A 87 -4.67 26.25 23.41
CA LEU A 87 -5.03 24.84 23.52
C LEU A 87 -5.43 24.24 22.17
N LEU A 88 -6.13 25.00 21.31
CA LEU A 88 -6.53 24.53 19.98
C LEU A 88 -5.31 24.27 19.09
N GLY A 89 -4.32 25.17 19.11
CA GLY A 89 -3.08 25.02 18.34
C GLY A 89 -2.26 23.79 18.77
N ILE A 90 -2.22 23.51 20.07
CA ILE A 90 -1.53 22.31 20.61
C ILE A 90 -2.26 21.04 20.19
N ILE A 91 -3.59 20.99 20.35
CA ILE A 91 -4.40 19.83 19.94
C ILE A 91 -4.26 19.59 18.44
N PHE A 92 -4.35 20.64 17.61
CA PHE A 92 -4.12 20.54 16.17
C PHE A 92 -2.74 19.96 15.84
N THR A 93 -1.72 20.45 16.55
CA THR A 93 -0.34 19.97 16.37
C THR A 93 -0.22 18.47 16.61
N PHE A 94 -0.81 18.00 17.71
CA PHE A 94 -0.81 16.58 18.05
C PHE A 94 -1.61 15.75 17.02
N CYS A 95 -2.78 16.23 16.61
CA CYS A 95 -3.63 15.56 15.64
C CYS A 95 -2.96 15.41 14.26
N TYR A 96 -2.29 16.45 13.74
CA TYR A 96 -1.63 16.34 12.44
C TYR A 96 -0.40 15.42 12.50
N LEU A 97 0.34 15.39 13.62
CA LEU A 97 1.46 14.46 13.80
C LEU A 97 0.97 13.02 13.80
N ALA A 98 -0.08 12.72 14.57
CA ALA A 98 -0.70 11.40 14.58
C ALA A 98 -1.19 10.99 13.19
N TYR A 99 -1.84 11.91 12.47
CA TYR A 99 -2.26 11.71 11.08
C TYR A 99 -1.08 11.38 10.16
N THR A 100 0.01 12.14 10.27
CA THR A 100 1.21 11.96 9.44
C THR A 100 1.86 10.60 9.69
N VAL A 101 2.02 10.19 10.96
CA VAL A 101 2.54 8.87 11.32
C VAL A 101 1.64 7.76 10.77
N GLN A 102 0.32 7.91 10.92
CA GLN A 102 -0.65 6.95 10.39
C GLN A 102 -0.54 6.81 8.85
N LEU A 103 -0.35 7.92 8.13
CA LEU A 103 -0.12 7.90 6.68
C LEU A 103 1.14 7.14 6.30
N PHE A 104 2.26 7.39 6.99
CA PHE A 104 3.51 6.68 6.72
C PHE A 104 3.37 5.17 6.95
N LEU A 105 2.77 4.76 8.07
CA LEU A 105 2.51 3.35 8.34
C LEU A 105 1.67 2.71 7.24
N TYR A 106 0.69 3.45 6.72
CA TYR A 106 -0.16 2.97 5.65
C TYR A 106 0.59 2.82 4.32
N ILE A 107 1.41 3.80 3.94
CA ILE A 107 2.23 3.74 2.71
C ILE A 107 3.16 2.52 2.78
N ILE A 108 3.81 2.28 3.92
CA ILE A 108 4.66 1.11 4.14
C ILE A 108 3.85 -0.19 4.00
N LEU A 109 2.66 -0.25 4.60
CA LEU A 109 1.80 -1.42 4.53
C LEU A 109 1.34 -1.70 3.09
N LEU A 110 0.95 -0.66 2.36
CA LEU A 110 0.59 -0.75 0.94
C LEU A 110 1.76 -1.30 0.13
N ASN A 111 2.95 -0.72 0.27
CA ASN A 111 4.12 -1.13 -0.50
C ASN A 111 4.55 -2.59 -0.21
N ASN A 112 4.50 -3.00 1.05
CA ASN A 112 4.94 -4.34 1.47
C ASN A 112 3.93 -5.44 1.14
N LYS A 113 2.64 -5.12 1.14
CA LYS A 113 1.57 -6.13 0.99
C LYS A 113 0.97 -6.17 -0.40
N GLN A 114 1.17 -5.15 -1.25
CA GLN A 114 0.58 -5.10 -2.59
C GLN A 114 0.97 -6.30 -3.47
N SER A 115 2.21 -6.77 -3.36
CA SER A 115 2.73 -7.94 -4.10
C SER A 115 1.91 -9.22 -3.87
N SER A 116 1.24 -9.33 -2.72
CA SER A 116 0.45 -10.50 -2.30
C SER A 116 -1.06 -10.35 -2.52
N ILE A 117 -1.53 -9.31 -3.22
CA ILE A 117 -2.98 -9.09 -3.42
C ILE A 117 -3.51 -9.95 -4.57
N VAL A 118 -2.77 -10.01 -5.68
CA VAL A 118 -3.20 -10.68 -6.91
C VAL A 118 -2.04 -11.46 -7.50
N ALA A 119 -2.35 -12.68 -7.95
CA ALA A 119 -1.48 -13.49 -8.80
C ALA A 119 -2.36 -14.21 -9.82
N PHE A 120 -1.90 -14.30 -11.06
CA PHE A 120 -2.54 -15.12 -12.09
C PHE A 120 -1.55 -15.51 -13.18
N GLU A 121 -1.89 -16.56 -13.92
CA GLU A 121 -1.17 -17.00 -15.11
C GLU A 121 -1.80 -16.35 -16.34
N TYR A 122 -0.97 -15.82 -17.23
CA TYR A 122 -1.38 -15.32 -18.54
C TYR A 122 -0.25 -15.58 -19.54
N GLU A 123 -0.56 -16.22 -20.68
CA GLU A 123 0.42 -16.49 -21.75
C GLU A 123 1.74 -17.12 -21.25
N ASN A 124 1.64 -18.15 -20.40
CA ASN A 124 2.80 -18.83 -19.78
C ASN A 124 3.68 -17.92 -18.89
N GLN A 125 3.12 -16.82 -18.41
CA GLN A 125 3.75 -15.90 -17.45
C GLN A 125 2.95 -15.84 -16.16
N LEU A 126 3.64 -15.92 -15.03
CA LEU A 126 3.12 -15.56 -13.73
C LEU A 126 3.13 -14.04 -13.59
N ILE A 127 1.94 -13.46 -13.54
CA ILE A 127 1.74 -12.04 -13.31
C ILE A 127 1.44 -11.83 -11.83
N LEU A 128 2.38 -11.19 -11.14
CA LEU A 128 2.24 -10.70 -9.77
C LEU A 128 1.91 -9.21 -9.80
N PHE A 129 1.54 -8.67 -8.63
CA PHE A 129 1.27 -7.24 -8.55
C PHE A 129 2.47 -6.40 -8.90
N ASN A 130 3.70 -6.79 -8.55
CA ASN A 130 4.90 -5.99 -8.81
C ASN A 130 5.83 -6.54 -9.88
N GLU A 131 5.67 -7.80 -10.26
CA GLU A 131 6.63 -8.54 -11.08
C GLU A 131 5.88 -9.37 -12.12
N VAL A 132 6.55 -9.67 -13.23
CA VAL A 132 6.09 -10.62 -14.23
C VAL A 132 7.23 -11.60 -14.46
N ILE A 133 6.93 -12.90 -14.30
CA ILE A 133 7.94 -13.97 -14.36
C ILE A 133 7.45 -14.98 -15.38
N LYS A 134 8.30 -15.45 -16.29
CA LYS A 134 7.92 -16.57 -17.14
C LYS A 134 7.87 -17.85 -16.32
N LEU A 135 6.88 -18.68 -16.57
CA LEU A 135 6.70 -19.93 -15.81
C LEU A 135 7.90 -20.88 -15.99
N GLU A 136 8.47 -20.95 -17.19
CA GLU A 136 9.66 -21.76 -17.51
C GLU A 136 10.91 -21.40 -16.69
N ASP A 137 11.01 -20.15 -16.25
CA ASP A 137 12.16 -19.66 -15.49
C ASP A 137 12.03 -19.95 -13.98
N ILE A 138 10.86 -20.40 -13.51
CA ILE A 138 10.62 -20.70 -12.10
C ILE A 138 11.32 -22.01 -11.73
N VAL A 139 12.26 -21.93 -10.79
CA VAL A 139 13.04 -23.07 -10.29
C VAL A 139 12.34 -23.72 -9.10
N ASP A 140 11.93 -22.92 -8.11
CA ASP A 140 11.30 -23.42 -6.90
C ASP A 140 10.30 -22.41 -6.32
N ILE A 141 9.28 -22.95 -5.64
CA ILE A 141 8.32 -22.18 -4.85
C ILE A 141 8.27 -22.79 -3.45
N SER A 142 8.93 -22.13 -2.53
CA SER A 142 9.05 -22.54 -1.14
C SER A 142 8.53 -21.47 -0.18
N HIS A 143 8.54 -21.79 1.11
CA HIS A 143 8.19 -20.85 2.16
C HIS A 143 9.20 -20.98 3.31
N ASN A 144 9.34 -19.94 4.12
CA ASN A 144 10.15 -20.06 5.33
C ASN A 144 9.51 -21.03 6.36
N LEU A 145 10.31 -21.51 7.33
CA LEU A 145 9.86 -22.43 8.37
C LEU A 145 8.65 -21.91 9.17
N LYS A 146 8.60 -20.59 9.40
CA LYS A 146 7.51 -19.93 10.14
C LYS A 146 6.24 -19.68 9.29
N ARG A 147 6.22 -20.02 8.00
CA ARG A 147 5.11 -19.75 7.05
C ARG A 147 4.65 -18.29 7.06
N THR A 148 5.60 -17.36 7.07
CA THR A 148 5.34 -15.92 6.99
C THR A 148 5.69 -15.33 5.63
N ILE A 149 6.60 -15.97 4.88
CA ILE A 149 7.07 -15.51 3.57
C ILE A 149 7.06 -16.69 2.58
N ILE A 150 6.59 -16.43 1.36
CA ILE A 150 6.72 -17.31 0.19
C ILE A 150 7.92 -16.79 -0.62
N PHE A 151 8.78 -17.71 -1.03
CA PHE A 151 9.90 -17.46 -1.92
C PHE A 151 9.59 -18.06 -3.29
N ILE A 152 9.73 -17.26 -4.33
CA ILE A 152 9.70 -17.71 -5.71
C ILE A 152 11.11 -17.50 -6.24
N THR A 153 11.83 -18.61 -6.46
CA THR A 153 13.16 -18.60 -7.04
C THR A 153 13.02 -18.78 -8.55
N PHE A 154 13.59 -17.87 -9.32
CA PHE A 154 13.54 -17.90 -10.78
C PHE A 154 14.88 -17.52 -11.39
N LYS A 155 15.12 -17.89 -12.65
CA LYS A 155 16.30 -17.49 -13.40
C LYS A 155 16.04 -16.17 -14.13
N ASP A 156 16.90 -15.19 -13.89
CA ASP A 156 16.88 -13.92 -14.61
C ASP A 156 17.48 -14.06 -16.02
N GLU A 157 17.42 -13.01 -16.84
CA GLU A 157 17.91 -12.99 -18.24
C GLU A 157 19.39 -13.41 -18.38
N LYS A 158 20.18 -13.28 -17.30
CA LYS A 158 21.58 -13.71 -17.22
C LYS A 158 21.77 -15.14 -16.70
N GLN A 159 20.70 -15.90 -16.58
CA GLN A 159 20.62 -17.23 -15.93
C GLN A 159 21.09 -17.26 -14.47
N LEU A 160 21.09 -16.10 -13.80
CA LEU A 160 21.36 -16.01 -12.37
C LEU A 160 20.05 -16.22 -11.59
N GLU A 161 20.15 -16.87 -10.43
CA GLU A 161 18.98 -17.06 -9.56
C GLU A 161 18.64 -15.76 -8.84
N ASP A 162 17.38 -15.33 -8.97
CA ASP A 162 16.80 -14.25 -8.19
C ASP A 162 15.57 -14.75 -7.40
N ILE A 163 15.22 -14.04 -6.33
CA ILE A 163 14.21 -14.46 -5.36
C ILE A 163 13.21 -13.35 -5.10
N ILE A 164 11.96 -13.61 -5.49
CA ILE A 164 10.83 -12.76 -5.12
C ILE A 164 10.25 -13.21 -3.77
N LYS A 165 10.09 -12.25 -2.87
CA LYS A 165 9.53 -12.45 -1.53
C LYS A 165 8.10 -11.95 -1.48
N LEU A 166 7.17 -12.86 -1.21
CA LEU A 166 5.75 -12.53 -1.03
C LEU A 166 5.33 -12.81 0.41
N ASN A 167 4.40 -12.00 0.91
CA ASN A 167 3.78 -12.28 2.20
C ASN A 167 2.97 -13.58 2.11
N TYR A 168 3.15 -14.46 3.09
CA TYR A 168 2.50 -15.76 3.07
C TYR A 168 0.98 -15.62 3.20
N ASN A 169 0.30 -16.27 2.27
CA ASN A 169 -1.11 -16.58 2.35
C ASN A 169 -1.27 -18.00 1.82
N TRP A 170 -1.91 -18.88 2.59
CA TRP A 170 -2.06 -20.29 2.22
C TRP A 170 -2.72 -20.45 0.84
N ARG A 171 -3.76 -19.66 0.54
CA ARG A 171 -4.43 -19.69 -0.77
C ARG A 171 -3.53 -19.22 -1.93
N LEU A 172 -2.63 -18.28 -1.65
CA LEU A 172 -1.64 -17.83 -2.64
C LEU A 172 -0.61 -18.91 -2.88
N PHE A 173 -0.10 -19.52 -1.81
CA PHE A 173 0.87 -20.60 -1.89
C PHE A 173 0.32 -21.81 -2.64
N ASP A 174 -0.90 -22.26 -2.31
CA ASP A 174 -1.56 -23.38 -2.97
C ASP A 174 -1.79 -23.09 -4.46
N PHE A 175 -2.20 -21.86 -4.80
CA PHE A 175 -2.32 -21.43 -6.18
C PHE A 175 -0.99 -21.50 -6.94
N LEU A 176 0.08 -20.96 -6.36
CA LEU A 176 1.42 -20.97 -6.95
C LEU A 176 1.98 -22.40 -7.10
N LYS A 177 1.79 -23.26 -6.10
CA LYS A 177 2.15 -24.68 -6.18
C LYS A 177 1.37 -25.41 -7.28
N GLY A 178 0.08 -25.10 -7.43
CA GLY A 178 -0.74 -25.65 -8.50
C GLY A 178 -0.24 -25.28 -9.90
N LEU A 179 0.34 -24.08 -10.06
CA LEU A 179 0.99 -23.68 -11.30
C LEU A 179 2.30 -24.44 -11.53
N ASN A 180 3.16 -24.56 -10.52
CA ASN A 180 4.44 -25.28 -10.64
C ASN A 180 4.26 -26.76 -11.04
N LEU A 181 3.21 -27.41 -10.51
CA LEU A 181 2.87 -28.78 -10.89
C LEU A 181 2.43 -28.94 -12.36
N LYS A 182 1.95 -27.88 -13.02
CA LYS A 182 1.62 -27.92 -14.46
C LYS A 182 2.83 -27.76 -15.36
N ILE A 183 3.91 -27.15 -14.85
CA ILE A 183 5.14 -26.91 -15.62
C ILE A 183 6.00 -28.18 -15.66
N ASN A 184 6.01 -28.95 -14.57
CA ASN A 184 6.81 -30.16 -14.42
C ASN A 184 6.14 -31.44 -14.95
N ASN A 185 4.94 -31.34 -15.55
CA ASN A 185 4.20 -32.43 -16.20
C ASN A 185 4.08 -32.16 -17.69
#